data_AF-A0A2L0ELU8-F1
#
_entry.id   AF-A0A2L0ELU8-F1
#
_cell.length_a   1.000
_cell.length_b   1.000
_cell.length_c   1.000
_cell.angle_alpha   90.00
_cell.angle_beta   90.00
_cell.angle_gamma   90.00
#
_symmetry.space_group_name_H-M   'P 1'
#
loop_
_entity.id
_entity.type
_entity.pdbx_description
1 polymer ?
#
loop_
_entity_poly.entity_id
_entity_poly.type
_entity_poly.pdbx_seq_one_letter_code
_entity_poly.pdbx_strand_id
1 'polypeptide(L)'
;MPSERAVFIIHSIPGRVRLGVDALRGDPARAEQIAALARECPSVVDARVNVWSASLAVEYEPDIPLEAVLSELAQIPELSACACLPATPLAPPRCAAPAEPPSPGRTARLAVRAAARLNAASLAVPPPQVDLKLLVPGLLVGSGVLQVLTRRTPEMPHWITLLKYGLDAFLVLNHDRIQRVFAGAGADPGAGADPGAGADPAAGAGEAAPAASPGGTGS
;
A
#
# COMPACT_ATOMS: atom_id res chain seq x y z
N MET A 1 35.27 17.81 -0.49
CA MET A 1 34.22 18.45 -1.31
C MET A 1 33.01 18.64 -0.42
N PRO A 2 32.62 19.87 -0.05
CA PRO A 2 31.38 20.09 0.67
C PRO A 2 30.24 19.64 -0.25
N SER A 3 29.55 18.55 0.11
CA SER A 3 28.32 18.18 -0.58
C SER A 3 27.37 19.35 -0.47
N GLU A 4 26.96 19.90 -1.60
CA GLU A 4 25.89 20.89 -1.70
C GLU A 4 24.72 20.37 -0.87
N ARG A 5 24.34 21.10 0.18
CA ARG A 5 23.22 20.74 1.03
C ARG A 5 21.95 21.05 0.25
N ALA A 6 21.52 20.10 -0.56
CA ALA A 6 20.29 20.24 -1.32
C ALA A 6 19.10 20.14 -0.36
N VAL A 7 18.28 21.18 -0.38
CA VAL A 7 16.93 21.15 0.20
C VAL A 7 15.95 21.35 -0.93
N PHE A 8 14.89 20.55 -0.96
CA PHE A 8 13.85 20.63 -1.99
C PHE A 8 12.49 20.24 -1.41
N ILE A 9 11.41 20.73 -2.00
CA ILE A 9 10.05 20.39 -1.58
C ILE A 9 9.64 19.07 -2.25
N ILE A 10 9.32 18.06 -1.45
CA ILE A 10 8.81 16.76 -1.92
C ILE A 10 7.32 16.88 -2.24
N HIS A 11 6.56 17.46 -1.31
CA HIS A 11 5.14 17.74 -1.48
C HIS A 11 4.73 18.93 -0.62
N SER A 12 3.69 19.62 -1.06
CA SER A 12 3.07 20.72 -0.34
C SER A 12 1.55 20.56 -0.38
N ILE A 13 0.92 20.66 0.78
CA ILE A 13 -0.52 20.71 1.01
C ILE A 13 -0.75 21.92 1.94
N PRO A 14 -1.85 22.68 1.82
CA PRO A 14 -2.15 23.73 2.78
C PRO A 14 -2.05 23.23 4.23
N GLY A 15 -1.23 23.91 5.03
CA GLY A 15 -0.93 23.55 6.42
C GLY A 15 0.10 22.42 6.62
N ARG A 16 0.65 21.83 5.55
CA ARG A 16 1.71 20.81 5.65
C ARG A 16 2.66 20.79 4.45
N VAL A 17 3.94 20.95 4.71
CA VAL A 17 5.00 20.81 3.70
C VAL A 17 5.95 19.69 4.09
N ARG A 18 6.43 18.90 3.12
CA ARG A 18 7.50 17.93 3.33
C ARG A 18 8.70 18.29 2.50
N LEU A 19 9.81 18.51 3.19
CA LEU A 19 11.10 18.89 2.64
C LEU A 19 12.01 17.66 2.57
N GLY A 20 12.70 17.47 1.45
CA GLY A 20 13.84 16.58 1.33
C GLY A 20 15.09 17.35 1.75
N VAL A 21 15.83 16.82 2.71
CA VAL A 21 16.99 17.49 3.31
C VAL A 21 18.11 16.47 3.43
N ASP A 22 19.08 16.52 2.51
CA ASP A 22 20.15 15.52 2.45
C ASP A 22 21.01 15.49 3.73
N ALA A 23 21.08 16.61 4.44
CA ALA A 23 21.79 16.73 5.72
C ALA A 23 21.19 15.85 6.85
N LEU A 24 19.96 15.34 6.70
CA LEU A 24 19.34 14.43 7.66
C LEU A 24 19.84 12.98 7.52
N ARG A 25 20.55 12.64 6.44
CA ARG A 25 20.97 11.26 6.18
C ARG A 25 22.20 10.91 7.03
N GLY A 26 22.10 9.82 7.80
CA GLY A 26 23.23 9.21 8.49
C GLY A 26 23.51 9.73 9.90
N ASP A 27 22.77 10.75 10.38
CA ASP A 27 22.90 11.28 11.74
C ASP A 27 21.51 11.53 12.35
N PRO A 28 20.93 10.53 13.06
CA PRO A 28 19.60 10.67 13.64
C PRO A 28 19.55 11.73 14.75
N ALA A 29 20.63 11.92 15.51
CA ALA A 29 20.66 12.89 16.61
C ALA A 29 20.58 14.32 16.06
N ARG A 30 21.36 14.62 15.01
CA ARG A 30 21.29 15.90 14.32
C ARG A 30 19.95 16.11 13.63
N ALA A 31 19.37 15.06 13.05
CA ALA A 31 18.08 15.15 12.38
C ALA A 31 16.96 15.50 13.38
N GLU A 32 17.00 14.95 14.58
CA GLU A 32 16.09 15.30 15.67
C GLU A 32 16.31 16.73 16.19
N GLN A 33 17.56 17.19 16.26
CA GLN A 33 17.90 18.57 16.61
C GLN A 33 17.32 19.57 15.60
N ILE A 34 17.41 19.27 14.30
CA ILE A 34 16.81 20.11 13.24
C ILE A 34 15.29 20.16 13.38
N ALA A 35 14.65 19.03 13.67
CA ALA A 35 13.21 19.01 13.92
C ALA A 35 12.83 19.81 15.17
N ALA A 36 13.64 19.76 16.24
CA ALA A 36 13.42 20.58 17.43
C ALA A 36 13.52 22.07 17.13
N LEU A 37 14.56 22.51 16.41
CA LEU A 37 14.71 23.90 15.97
C LEU A 37 13.56 24.35 15.07
N ALA A 38 13.09 23.48 14.17
CA ALA A 38 11.94 23.80 13.31
C ALA A 38 10.66 24.02 14.11
N ARG A 39 10.46 23.32 15.25
CA ARG A 39 9.32 23.54 16.15
C ARG A 39 9.43 24.85 16.95
N GLU A 40 10.60 25.44 17.04
CA GLU A 40 10.80 26.76 17.69
C GLU A 40 10.40 27.92 16.75
N CYS A 41 10.19 27.65 15.45
CA CYS A 41 9.71 28.66 14.51
C CYS A 41 8.25 29.04 14.81
N PRO A 42 7.91 30.34 14.91
CA PRO A 42 6.57 30.80 15.27
C PRO A 42 5.45 30.28 14.37
N SER A 43 5.71 30.12 13.08
CA SER A 43 4.72 29.68 12.10
C SER A 43 4.53 28.15 12.04
N VAL A 44 5.31 27.38 12.80
CA VAL A 44 5.32 25.91 12.76
C VAL A 44 4.54 25.34 13.94
N VAL A 45 3.54 24.50 13.65
CA VAL A 45 2.72 23.79 14.64
C VAL A 45 3.41 22.53 15.14
N ASP A 46 4.00 21.74 14.22
CA ASP A 46 4.80 20.56 14.53
C ASP A 46 5.83 20.32 13.42
N ALA A 47 6.93 19.64 13.76
CA ALA A 47 7.91 19.19 12.79
C ALA A 47 8.36 17.77 13.12
N ARG A 48 8.43 16.91 12.11
CA ARG A 48 8.81 15.50 12.24
C ARG A 48 9.81 15.10 11.19
N VAL A 49 10.84 14.40 11.63
CA VAL A 49 11.92 13.89 10.80
C VAL A 49 11.68 12.43 10.45
N ASN A 50 12.04 12.05 9.22
CA ASN A 50 12.24 10.68 8.83
C ASN A 50 13.68 10.55 8.29
N VAL A 51 14.57 10.01 9.13
CA VAL A 51 16.00 9.82 8.83
C VAL A 51 16.21 8.89 7.64
N TRP A 52 15.38 7.85 7.53
CA TRP A 52 15.48 6.85 6.45
C TRP A 52 15.24 7.48 5.08
N SER A 53 14.23 8.33 4.96
CA SER A 53 13.93 9.06 3.72
C SER A 53 14.62 10.42 3.61
N ALA A 54 15.46 10.80 4.58
CA ALA A 54 16.08 12.12 4.69
C ALA A 54 15.07 13.27 4.46
N SER A 55 13.92 13.19 5.14
CA SER A 55 12.83 14.17 4.94
C SER A 55 12.35 14.78 6.25
N LEU A 56 12.03 16.07 6.22
CA LEU A 56 11.38 16.81 7.30
C LEU A 56 9.93 17.14 6.89
N ALA A 57 8.95 16.64 7.64
CA ALA A 57 7.56 17.06 7.51
C ALA A 57 7.30 18.19 8.50
N VAL A 58 6.79 19.31 8.01
CA VAL A 58 6.46 20.51 8.80
C VAL A 58 4.97 20.77 8.66
N GLU A 59 4.27 20.83 9.78
CA GLU A 59 2.89 21.25 9.90
C GLU A 59 2.88 22.72 10.33
N TYR A 60 2.10 23.55 9.65
CA TYR A 60 2.05 25.01 9.85
C TYR A 60 0.61 25.50 9.76
N GLU A 61 0.32 26.70 10.26
CA GLU A 61 -1.02 27.27 10.16
C GLU A 61 -1.36 27.58 8.68
N PRO A 62 -2.46 27.05 8.11
CA PRO A 62 -2.78 27.21 6.69
C PRO A 62 -3.01 28.67 6.24
N ASP A 63 -3.29 29.58 7.18
CA ASP A 63 -3.46 31.01 6.90
C ASP A 63 -2.13 31.75 6.66
N ILE A 64 -1.00 31.13 7.02
CA ILE A 64 0.34 31.69 6.83
C ILE A 64 0.86 31.28 5.45
N PRO A 65 1.34 32.22 4.62
CA PRO A 65 1.90 31.89 3.32
C PRO A 65 3.13 31.00 3.47
N LEU A 66 3.22 29.95 2.65
CA LEU A 66 4.29 28.96 2.71
C LEU A 66 5.69 29.60 2.62
N GLU A 67 5.83 30.67 1.85
CA GLU A 67 7.08 31.42 1.68
C GLU A 67 7.58 32.01 3.00
N ALA A 68 6.67 32.49 3.86
CA ALA A 68 7.04 33.00 5.19
C ALA A 68 7.55 31.86 6.08
N VAL A 69 6.87 30.71 6.06
CA VAL A 69 7.30 29.50 6.79
C VAL A 69 8.69 29.04 6.31
N LEU A 70 8.91 28.99 4.99
CA LEU A 70 10.20 28.61 4.42
C LEU A 70 11.31 29.62 4.76
N SER A 71 10.99 30.91 4.84
CA SER A 71 11.92 31.97 5.26
C SER A 71 12.31 31.87 6.73
N GLU A 72 11.39 31.48 7.62
CA GLU A 72 11.69 31.19 9.02
C GLU A 72 12.57 29.95 9.15
N LEU A 73 12.20 28.86 8.48
CA LEU A 73 12.98 27.62 8.48
C LEU A 73 14.40 27.83 7.94
N ALA A 74 14.59 28.74 6.98
CA ALA A 74 15.90 29.05 6.42
C ALA A 74 16.88 29.71 7.42
N GLN A 75 16.41 30.16 8.59
CA GLN A 75 17.30 30.59 9.68
C GLN A 75 18.06 29.42 10.30
N ILE A 76 17.59 28.19 10.11
CA ILE A 76 18.28 26.98 10.52
C ILE A 76 19.40 26.70 9.51
N PRO A 77 20.69 26.62 9.92
CA PRO A 77 21.82 26.52 8.99
C PRO A 77 21.71 25.34 8.00
N GLU A 78 21.14 24.22 8.42
CA GLU A 78 20.90 23.03 7.61
C GLU A 78 19.77 23.20 6.59
N LEU A 79 18.86 24.14 6.83
CA LEU A 79 17.72 24.45 5.97
C LEU A 79 17.90 25.78 5.22
N SER A 80 19.04 26.45 5.35
CA SER A 80 19.32 27.76 4.73
C SER A 80 19.11 27.79 3.20
N ALA A 81 19.25 26.64 2.53
CA ALA A 81 18.95 26.50 1.11
C ALA A 81 17.45 26.63 0.76
N CYS A 82 16.53 26.56 1.74
CA CYS A 82 15.09 26.70 1.55
C CYS A 82 14.69 28.09 1.02
N ALA A 83 15.36 29.16 1.47
CA ALA A 83 14.97 30.54 1.16
C ALA A 83 15.04 30.88 -0.35
N CYS A 84 15.81 30.11 -1.11
CA CYS A 84 16.03 30.34 -2.53
C CYS A 84 15.14 29.47 -3.43
N LEU A 85 14.29 28.60 -2.87
CA LEU A 85 13.41 27.76 -3.67
C LEU A 85 12.22 28.59 -4.13
N PRO A 86 12.12 28.96 -5.43
CA PRO A 86 10.89 29.54 -5.92
C PRO A 86 9.78 28.50 -5.73
N ALA A 87 8.64 28.92 -5.18
CA ALA A 87 7.42 28.12 -5.06
C ALA A 87 6.79 27.81 -6.44
N THR A 88 7.61 27.77 -7.49
CA THR A 88 7.24 27.24 -8.79
C THR A 88 6.64 25.87 -8.54
N PRO A 89 5.40 25.60 -8.99
CA PRO A 89 4.82 24.27 -8.90
C PRO A 89 5.80 23.33 -9.60
N LEU A 90 6.55 22.59 -8.78
CA LEU A 90 7.57 21.69 -9.26
C LEU A 90 6.84 20.73 -10.18
N ALA A 91 7.13 20.84 -11.48
CA ALA A 91 6.94 19.71 -12.37
C ALA A 91 7.49 18.51 -11.60
N PRO A 92 6.66 17.46 -11.38
CA PRO A 92 6.93 16.41 -10.40
C PRO A 92 8.39 16.07 -10.52
N PRO A 93 9.19 16.25 -9.44
CA PRO A 93 10.64 16.22 -9.50
C PRO A 93 10.96 15.03 -10.37
N ARG A 94 11.59 15.26 -11.55
CA ARG A 94 11.89 14.20 -12.52
C ARG A 94 12.48 13.12 -11.65
N CYS A 95 11.69 12.08 -11.34
CA CYS A 95 12.18 10.98 -10.57
C CYS A 95 13.35 10.56 -11.41
N ALA A 96 14.59 10.73 -10.89
CA ALA A 96 15.78 10.31 -11.61
C ALA A 96 15.42 8.97 -12.20
N ALA A 97 15.36 8.91 -13.55
CA ALA A 97 14.59 7.91 -14.30
C ALA A 97 14.62 6.60 -13.53
N PRO A 98 13.45 6.15 -13.01
CA PRO A 98 13.34 5.33 -11.80
C PRO A 98 14.56 4.46 -11.72
N ALA A 99 15.50 4.82 -10.83
CA ALA A 99 16.73 4.07 -10.65
C ALA A 99 16.30 2.62 -10.64
N GLU A 100 16.72 1.89 -11.68
CA GLU A 100 16.16 0.59 -12.06
C GLU A 100 15.84 -0.15 -10.77
N PRO A 101 14.54 -0.43 -10.49
CA PRO A 101 14.08 -0.76 -9.15
C PRO A 101 15.05 -1.78 -8.60
N PRO A 102 15.76 -1.48 -7.48
CA PRO A 102 16.96 -2.19 -7.07
C PRO A 102 16.63 -3.66 -7.21
N SER A 103 17.32 -4.32 -8.14
CA SER A 103 16.89 -5.59 -8.71
C SER A 103 16.28 -6.42 -7.59
N PRO A 104 15.01 -6.88 -7.69
CA PRO A 104 14.26 -7.37 -6.55
C PRO A 104 15.17 -8.26 -5.73
N GLY A 105 15.39 -7.85 -4.47
CA GLY A 105 16.38 -8.47 -3.61
C GLY A 105 16.23 -9.99 -3.66
N ARG A 106 17.31 -10.73 -3.43
CA ARG A 106 17.32 -12.21 -3.53
C ARG A 106 16.09 -12.86 -2.85
N THR A 107 15.62 -12.27 -1.76
CA THR A 107 14.40 -12.64 -1.01
C THR A 107 13.10 -12.44 -1.80
N ALA A 108 12.91 -11.30 -2.48
CA ALA A 108 11.71 -11.04 -3.29
C ALA A 108 11.62 -12.01 -4.49
N ARG A 109 12.74 -12.31 -5.15
CA ARG A 109 12.77 -13.32 -6.24
C ARG A 109 12.43 -14.72 -5.72
N LEU A 110 12.88 -15.07 -4.52
CA LEU A 110 12.52 -16.33 -3.88
C LEU A 110 11.03 -16.37 -3.51
N ALA A 111 10.48 -15.28 -2.97
CA ALA A 111 9.07 -15.18 -2.62
C ALA A 111 8.16 -15.32 -3.85
N VAL A 112 8.48 -14.63 -4.95
CA VAL A 112 7.73 -14.73 -6.21
C VAL A 112 7.79 -16.15 -6.80
N ARG A 113 8.98 -16.78 -6.80
CA ARG A 113 9.12 -18.17 -7.25
C ARG A 113 8.38 -19.16 -6.37
N ALA A 114 8.40 -18.96 -5.05
CA ALA A 114 7.67 -19.78 -4.11
C ALA A 114 6.15 -19.66 -4.34
N ALA A 115 5.63 -18.44 -4.49
CA ALA A 115 4.23 -18.19 -4.78
C ALA A 115 3.78 -18.83 -6.11
N ALA A 116 4.59 -18.71 -7.17
CA ALA A 116 4.30 -19.34 -8.46
C ALA A 116 4.25 -20.87 -8.37
N ARG A 117 5.18 -21.50 -7.62
CA ARG A 117 5.17 -22.94 -7.37
C ARG A 117 3.95 -23.39 -6.58
N LEU A 118 3.55 -22.61 -5.58
CA LEU A 118 2.39 -22.89 -4.76
C LEU A 118 1.10 -22.86 -5.60
N ASN A 119 0.97 -21.86 -6.46
CA ASN A 119 -0.16 -21.74 -7.39
C ASN A 119 -0.21 -22.90 -8.40
N ALA A 120 0.94 -23.33 -8.92
CA ALA A 120 0.99 -24.50 -9.80
C ALA A 120 0.62 -25.80 -9.05
N ALA A 121 1.09 -25.96 -7.81
CA ALA A 121 0.79 -27.13 -6.98
C ALA A 121 -0.70 -27.20 -6.60
N SER A 122 -1.34 -26.06 -6.30
CA SER A 122 -2.78 -26.03 -6.00
C SER A 122 -3.65 -26.47 -7.17
N LEU A 123 -3.19 -26.30 -8.41
CA LEU A 123 -3.91 -26.75 -9.61
C LEU A 123 -3.78 -28.27 -9.86
N ALA A 124 -2.83 -28.94 -9.20
CA ALA A 124 -2.53 -30.36 -9.43
C ALA A 124 -3.24 -31.33 -8.46
N VAL A 125 -4.01 -30.84 -7.49
CA VAL A 125 -4.69 -31.66 -6.48
C VAL A 125 -6.20 -31.77 -6.78
N PRO A 126 -6.71 -32.94 -7.20
CA PRO A 126 -8.14 -33.21 -7.30
C PRO A 126 -8.71 -33.63 -5.93
N PRO A 127 -9.94 -33.21 -5.57
CA PRO A 127 -10.88 -32.40 -6.36
C PRO A 127 -10.56 -30.88 -6.32
N PRO A 128 -10.87 -30.15 -7.40
CA PRO A 128 -10.32 -28.83 -7.69
C PRO A 128 -11.07 -27.69 -6.98
N GLN A 129 -11.01 -27.60 -5.64
CA GLN A 129 -11.61 -26.45 -4.93
C GLN A 129 -10.85 -26.00 -3.68
N VAL A 130 -9.56 -26.28 -3.54
CA VAL A 130 -8.76 -25.56 -2.54
C VAL A 130 -8.41 -24.20 -3.13
N ASP A 131 -9.35 -23.26 -3.06
CA ASP A 131 -9.15 -21.86 -3.47
C ASP A 131 -7.89 -21.35 -2.77
N LEU A 132 -7.00 -20.68 -3.53
CA LEU A 132 -5.79 -20.05 -3.01
C LEU A 132 -6.12 -19.14 -1.80
N LYS A 133 -7.35 -18.62 -1.77
CA LYS A 133 -7.91 -17.84 -0.66
C LYS A 133 -8.05 -18.58 0.67
N LEU A 134 -8.20 -19.91 0.67
CA LEU A 134 -8.20 -20.75 1.89
C LEU A 134 -6.79 -21.25 2.21
N LEU A 135 -6.01 -21.50 1.17
CA LEU A 135 -4.67 -22.06 1.30
C LEU A 135 -3.70 -21.05 1.93
N VAL A 136 -3.78 -19.76 1.56
CA VAL A 136 -2.92 -18.71 2.13
C VAL A 136 -3.15 -18.50 3.64
N PRO A 137 -4.39 -18.30 4.13
CA PRO A 137 -4.65 -18.27 5.57
C PRO A 137 -4.27 -19.57 6.28
N GLY A 138 -4.55 -20.72 5.66
CA GLY A 138 -4.17 -22.03 6.22
C GLY A 138 -2.66 -22.18 6.41
N LEU A 139 -1.86 -21.74 5.44
CA LEU A 139 -0.40 -21.72 5.54
C LEU A 139 0.10 -20.74 6.60
N LEU A 140 -0.51 -19.56 6.71
CA LEU A 140 -0.15 -18.56 7.74
C LEU A 140 -0.42 -19.08 9.15
N VAL A 141 -1.61 -19.65 9.37
CA VAL A 141 -1.99 -20.27 10.64
C VAL A 141 -1.08 -21.46 10.95
N GLY A 142 -0.89 -22.36 9.98
CA GLY A 142 -0.01 -23.52 10.12
C GLY A 142 1.44 -23.15 10.42
N SER A 143 1.97 -22.12 9.76
CA SER A 143 3.30 -21.58 10.03
C SER A 143 3.41 -20.99 11.43
N GLY A 144 2.38 -20.27 11.90
CA GLY A 144 2.34 -19.74 13.27
C GLY A 144 2.36 -20.85 14.32
N VAL A 145 1.51 -21.86 14.16
CA VAL A 145 1.47 -23.04 15.05
C VAL A 145 2.80 -23.78 15.05
N LEU A 146 3.38 -24.04 13.88
CA LEU A 146 4.67 -24.70 13.76
C LEU A 146 5.79 -23.89 14.43
N GLN A 147 5.77 -22.57 14.29
CA GLN A 147 6.76 -21.68 14.91
C GLN A 147 6.65 -21.65 16.43
N VAL A 148 5.43 -21.72 16.97
CA VAL A 148 5.17 -21.86 18.42
C VAL A 148 5.66 -23.21 18.94
N LEU A 149 5.38 -24.30 18.22
CA LEU A 149 5.81 -25.64 18.62
C LEU A 149 7.34 -25.82 18.54
N THR A 150 8.02 -25.09 17.64
CA THR A 150 9.47 -25.20 17.42
C THR A 150 10.30 -24.23 18.26
N ARG A 151 9.75 -23.08 18.70
CA ARG A 151 10.47 -22.13 19.56
C ARG A 151 10.22 -22.41 21.03
N ARG A 152 11.27 -22.88 21.73
CA ARG A 152 11.24 -23.24 23.17
C ARG A 152 11.29 -22.06 24.16
N THR A 153 11.26 -20.81 23.73
CA THR A 153 11.38 -19.66 24.64
C THR A 153 10.17 -18.71 24.54
N PRO A 154 9.42 -18.54 25.64
CA PRO A 154 8.26 -17.66 25.71
C PRO A 154 8.72 -16.26 26.16
N GLU A 155 9.32 -15.48 25.26
CA GLU A 155 9.33 -14.03 25.46
C GLU A 155 8.15 -13.44 24.69
N MET A 156 7.34 -12.64 25.40
CA MET A 156 5.99 -12.20 25.02
C MET A 156 5.91 -11.64 23.59
N PRO A 157 4.87 -11.98 22.80
CA PRO A 157 5.11 -12.19 21.39
C PRO A 157 4.44 -11.13 20.53
N HIS A 158 5.28 -10.28 19.92
CA HIS A 158 4.92 -9.41 18.81
C HIS A 158 4.23 -10.17 17.65
N TRP A 159 4.43 -11.50 17.55
CA TRP A 159 3.79 -12.33 16.54
C TRP A 159 2.29 -12.56 16.79
N ILE A 160 1.82 -12.59 18.05
CA ILE A 160 0.36 -12.70 18.33
C ILE A 160 -0.34 -11.43 17.85
N THR A 161 0.28 -10.27 18.04
CA THR A 161 -0.22 -8.99 17.54
C THR A 161 -0.31 -8.99 16.01
N LEU A 162 0.74 -9.47 15.31
CA LEU A 162 0.73 -9.60 13.85
C LEU A 162 -0.32 -10.61 13.36
N LEU A 163 -0.46 -11.75 14.03
CA LEU A 163 -1.48 -12.76 13.69
C LEU A 163 -2.89 -12.20 13.89
N LYS A 164 -3.13 -11.49 15.00
CA LYS A 164 -4.39 -10.82 15.28
C LYS A 164 -4.69 -9.77 14.20
N TYR A 165 -3.74 -8.90 13.87
CA TYR A 165 -3.94 -7.89 12.81
C TYR A 165 -4.17 -8.52 11.43
N GLY A 166 -3.46 -9.60 11.11
CA GLY A 166 -3.67 -10.36 9.88
C GLY A 166 -5.07 -10.98 9.81
N LEU A 167 -5.55 -11.55 10.91
CA LEU A 167 -6.89 -12.13 11.02
C LEU A 167 -7.98 -11.04 10.95
N ASP A 168 -7.82 -9.95 11.69
CA ASP A 168 -8.76 -8.81 11.68
C ASP A 168 -8.88 -8.22 10.27
N ALA A 169 -7.76 -8.00 9.57
CA ALA A 169 -7.76 -7.54 8.18
C ALA A 169 -8.43 -8.55 7.24
N PHE A 170 -8.18 -9.85 7.42
CA PHE A 170 -8.83 -10.89 6.63
C PHE A 170 -10.35 -10.91 6.84
N LEU A 171 -10.82 -10.84 8.09
CA LEU A 171 -12.24 -10.85 8.42
C LEU A 171 -12.96 -9.62 7.85
N VAL A 172 -12.33 -8.44 7.96
CA VAL A 172 -12.89 -7.20 7.38
C VAL A 172 -12.99 -7.29 5.86
N LEU A 173 -11.94 -7.76 5.18
CA LEU A 173 -11.92 -7.87 3.71
C LEU A 173 -12.86 -8.96 3.16
N ASN A 174 -13.24 -9.94 3.99
CA ASN A 174 -14.07 -11.08 3.57
C ASN A 174 -15.44 -11.11 4.23
N HIS A 175 -15.84 -10.07 4.97
CA HIS A 175 -17.06 -10.05 5.77
C HIS A 175 -18.31 -10.46 4.97
N ASP A 176 -18.55 -9.82 3.81
CA ASP A 176 -19.73 -10.07 2.96
C ASP A 176 -19.78 -11.48 2.37
N ARG A 177 -18.63 -12.16 2.27
CA ARG A 177 -18.54 -13.54 1.77
C ARG A 177 -18.83 -14.52 2.88
N ILE A 178 -18.27 -14.27 4.06
CA ILE A 178 -18.53 -15.08 5.25
C ILE A 178 -20.03 -15.05 5.58
N GLN A 179 -20.65 -13.87 5.54
CA GLN A 179 -22.09 -13.73 5.74
C GLN A 179 -22.93 -14.51 4.72
N ARG A 180 -22.53 -14.51 3.44
CA ARG A 180 -23.25 -15.28 2.40
C ARG A 180 -23.13 -16.79 2.57
N VAL A 181 -21.98 -17.29 3.02
CA VAL A 181 -21.80 -18.72 3.31
C VAL A 181 -22.67 -19.13 4.49
N PHE A 182 -22.73 -18.33 5.55
CA PHE A 182 -23.59 -18.61 6.71
C PHE A 182 -25.07 -18.46 6.39
N ALA A 183 -25.46 -17.46 5.60
CA ALA A 183 -26.84 -17.30 5.13
C ALA A 183 -27.27 -18.44 4.18
N GLY A 184 -26.36 -18.92 3.32
CA GLY A 184 -26.62 -20.03 2.40
C GLY A 184 -26.67 -21.41 3.10
N ALA A 185 -25.91 -21.59 4.19
CA ALA A 185 -25.92 -22.84 4.96
C ALA A 185 -27.19 -23.02 5.82
N GLY A 186 -27.96 -21.96 6.05
CA GLY A 186 -29.25 -22.00 6.74
C GLY A 186 -30.46 -22.18 5.82
N ALA A 187 -30.28 -22.09 4.50
CA ALA A 187 -31.33 -22.35 3.52
C ALA A 187 -31.42 -23.85 3.27
N ASP A 188 -32.13 -24.55 4.15
CA ASP A 188 -32.48 -25.95 3.99
C ASP A 188 -33.20 -26.14 2.63
N PRO A 189 -32.66 -26.92 1.67
CA PRO A 189 -33.29 -27.14 0.37
C PRO A 189 -34.54 -28.05 0.43
N GLY A 190 -35.11 -28.25 1.62
CA GLY A 190 -36.13 -29.25 1.92
C GLY A 190 -37.58 -28.76 1.99
N ALA A 191 -37.92 -27.57 1.53
CA ALA A 191 -39.31 -27.08 1.55
C ALA A 191 -39.84 -26.73 0.15
N GLY A 192 -40.17 -27.79 -0.59
CA GLY A 192 -41.30 -27.93 -1.52
C GLY A 192 -41.67 -26.77 -2.45
N ALA A 193 -41.49 -27.00 -3.76
CA ALA A 193 -42.53 -26.73 -4.75
C ALA A 193 -42.22 -27.57 -5.99
N ASP A 194 -42.89 -28.71 -6.08
CA ASP A 194 -43.05 -29.52 -7.29
C ASP A 194 -43.75 -28.65 -8.35
N PRO A 195 -43.08 -28.17 -9.41
CA PRO A 195 -43.76 -27.55 -10.53
C PRO A 195 -44.19 -28.68 -11.45
N GLY A 196 -45.49 -28.95 -11.41
CA GLY A 196 -46.15 -29.96 -12.22
C GLY A 196 -45.64 -30.02 -13.66
N ALA A 197 -45.47 -31.26 -14.08
CA ALA A 197 -45.31 -31.70 -15.45
C ALA A 197 -46.16 -30.87 -16.43
N GLY A 198 -45.48 -30.22 -17.37
CA GLY A 198 -46.09 -29.44 -18.43
C GLY A 198 -45.23 -29.44 -19.69
N ALA A 199 -45.44 -30.49 -20.49
CA ALA A 199 -45.39 -30.52 -21.95
C ALA A 199 -44.10 -30.15 -22.71
N ASP A 200 -43.67 -31.19 -23.45
CA ASP A 200 -42.88 -31.30 -24.67
C ASP A 200 -42.57 -30.10 -25.60
N PRO A 201 -41.52 -30.26 -26.44
CA PRO A 201 -40.89 -29.22 -27.24
C PRO A 201 -41.48 -29.07 -28.65
N ALA A 202 -41.69 -27.83 -29.08
CA ALA A 202 -41.77 -27.44 -30.48
C ALA A 202 -40.68 -26.37 -30.71
N ALA A 203 -39.60 -26.70 -31.42
CA ALA A 203 -39.47 -26.60 -32.88
C ALA A 203 -39.53 -25.14 -33.39
N GLY A 204 -38.45 -24.69 -34.03
CA GLY A 204 -38.38 -23.46 -34.84
C GLY A 204 -37.21 -22.58 -34.44
N ALA A 205 -36.03 -22.69 -35.08
CA ALA A 205 -35.69 -22.04 -36.37
C ALA A 205 -35.66 -20.51 -36.27
N GLY A 206 -34.47 -19.92 -36.47
CA GLY A 206 -34.29 -18.47 -36.39
C GLY A 206 -32.86 -18.00 -36.61
N GLU A 207 -32.28 -18.44 -37.72
CA GLU A 207 -31.06 -17.91 -38.33
C GLU A 207 -31.26 -16.43 -38.73
N ALA A 208 -30.39 -15.52 -38.25
CA ALA A 208 -30.20 -14.21 -38.88
C ALA A 208 -28.81 -13.64 -38.55
N ALA A 209 -28.10 -13.28 -39.61
CA ALA A 209 -26.70 -12.90 -39.70
C ALA A 209 -26.33 -11.55 -39.05
N PRO A 210 -25.04 -11.33 -38.72
CA PRO A 210 -24.52 -10.00 -38.41
C PRO A 210 -24.18 -9.22 -39.70
N ALA A 211 -24.81 -8.05 -39.87
CA ALA A 211 -24.43 -7.07 -40.88
C ALA A 211 -23.12 -6.37 -40.48
N ALA A 212 -22.16 -6.40 -41.40
CA ALA A 212 -20.90 -5.67 -41.34
C ALA A 212 -21.13 -4.16 -41.55
N SER A 213 -20.40 -3.34 -40.78
CA SER A 213 -20.18 -1.91 -41.09
C SER A 213 -18.67 -1.65 -41.14
N PRO A 214 -18.12 -1.25 -42.30
CA PRO A 214 -16.75 -0.77 -42.41
C PRO A 214 -16.71 0.77 -42.47
N GLY A 215 -15.60 1.34 -41.97
CA GLY A 215 -15.00 2.52 -42.58
C GLY A 215 -15.19 3.83 -41.81
N GLY A 216 -14.06 4.38 -41.35
CA GLY A 216 -13.99 5.74 -40.83
C GLY A 216 -12.58 6.14 -40.41
N THR A 217 -11.60 6.07 -41.31
CA THR A 217 -10.30 6.76 -41.16
C THR A 217 -10.43 8.17 -41.74
N GLY A 218 -10.46 9.17 -40.86
CA GLY A 218 -10.32 10.59 -41.22
C GLY A 218 -8.89 11.04 -40.99
N SER A 219 -8.32 11.68 -42.00
CA SER A 219 -7.00 12.32 -42.06
C SER A 219 -6.87 13.55 -41.16
#